data_AF-A0A1B1NGN3-F1
#
_entry.id   AF-A0A1B1NGN3-F1
#
_cell.length_a   1.000
_cell.length_b   1.000
_cell.length_c   1.000
_cell.angle_alpha   90.00
_cell.angle_beta   90.00
_cell.angle_gamma   90.00
#
_symmetry.space_group_name_H-M   'P 1'
#
loop_
_entity.id
_entity.type
_entity.pdbx_description
1 polymer ?
#
loop_
_entity_poly.entity_id
_entity_poly.type
_entity_poly.pdbx_seq_one_letter_code
_entity_poly.pdbx_strand_id
1 'polypeptide(L)'
;MSTLGGTNPAPADLRPLAIMVGAMAGGLVLIGVILALIGGVLETPSTWALLVVAAATLAAWALVLVMPVPRPSDGIPSPAAVSPVVVVRAAVLEAPAILGLVLFFIDRQTLLVYALPAVFSVAGMWLFARPSVVAQRISRGA
;
A
#
# COMPACT_ATOMS: atom_id res chain seq x y z
N MET A 1 42.58 4.14 -30.38
CA MET A 1 42.83 4.51 -28.97
C MET A 1 41.93 5.69 -28.62
N SER A 2 40.88 5.46 -27.82
CA SER A 2 40.22 6.43 -26.93
C SER A 2 38.89 5.81 -26.47
N THR A 3 38.98 5.02 -25.41
CA THR A 3 37.87 4.63 -24.52
C THR A 3 37.62 5.80 -23.57
N LEU A 4 36.40 6.33 -23.47
CA LEU A 4 35.86 7.19 -22.37
C LEU A 4 34.44 7.62 -22.82
N GLY A 5 33.36 7.49 -22.06
CA GLY A 5 33.13 6.89 -20.75
C GLY A 5 31.70 6.37 -20.74
N GLY A 6 31.51 5.18 -20.19
CA GLY A 6 30.19 4.64 -19.95
C GLY A 6 29.44 5.56 -18.99
N THR A 7 28.37 6.17 -19.47
CA THR A 7 27.32 6.74 -18.61
C THR A 7 26.68 5.56 -17.89
N ASN A 8 27.26 5.17 -16.75
CA ASN A 8 26.59 4.33 -15.78
C ASN A 8 25.29 5.06 -15.42
N PRO A 9 24.09 4.56 -15.79
CA PRO A 9 22.87 5.16 -15.30
C PRO A 9 22.91 5.00 -13.78
N ALA A 10 22.94 6.12 -13.06
CA ALA A 10 22.90 6.11 -11.61
C ALA A 10 21.74 5.20 -11.17
N PRO A 11 21.94 4.28 -10.21
CA PRO A 11 20.85 3.45 -9.71
C PRO A 11 19.75 4.40 -9.25
N ALA A 12 18.60 4.32 -9.92
CA ALA A 12 17.52 5.22 -9.63
C ALA A 12 17.08 5.03 -8.18
N ASP A 13 17.23 6.07 -7.38
CA ASP A 13 17.03 6.01 -5.94
C ASP A 13 15.54 5.80 -5.65
N LEU A 14 15.14 4.56 -5.36
CA LEU A 14 13.77 4.21 -4.95
C LEU A 14 13.46 4.62 -3.50
N ARG A 15 14.42 5.28 -2.83
CA ARG A 15 14.32 5.74 -1.44
C ARG A 15 13.10 6.65 -1.20
N PRO A 16 12.77 7.63 -2.05
CA PRO A 16 11.58 8.48 -1.83
C PRO A 16 10.27 7.68 -1.85
N LEU A 17 10.15 6.69 -2.73
CA LEU A 17 8.99 5.78 -2.78
C LEU A 17 8.91 4.89 -1.55
N ALA A 18 10.04 4.38 -1.07
CA ALA A 18 10.08 3.59 0.16
C ALA A 18 9.66 4.43 1.38
N ILE A 19 10.11 5.69 1.45
CA ILE A 19 9.72 6.65 2.49
C ILE A 19 8.21 6.93 2.42
N MET A 20 7.67 7.16 1.23
CA MET A 20 6.24 7.42 1.03
C MET A 20 5.35 6.24 1.47
N VAL A 21 5.65 5.01 1.01
CA VAL A 21 4.90 3.82 1.43
C VAL A 21 5.07 3.57 2.93
N GLY A 22 6.28 3.81 3.47
CA GLY A 22 6.54 3.75 4.91
C GLY A 22 5.70 4.77 5.70
N ALA A 23 5.54 5.98 5.16
CA ALA A 23 4.72 7.03 5.77
C ALA A 23 3.22 6.68 5.74
N MET A 24 2.72 6.07 4.66
CA MET A 24 1.33 5.58 4.59
C MET A 24 1.06 4.48 5.63
N ALA A 25 1.92 3.47 5.68
CA ALA A 25 1.81 2.40 6.68
C ALA A 25 1.94 2.94 8.12
N GLY A 26 2.90 3.85 8.34
CA GLY A 26 3.07 4.52 9.63
C GLY A 26 1.87 5.38 10.02
N GLY A 27 1.25 6.07 9.07
CA GLY A 27 0.03 6.85 9.26
C GLY A 27 -1.13 5.98 9.75
N LEU A 28 -1.33 4.81 9.16
CA LEU A 28 -2.33 3.85 9.63
C LEU A 28 -2.07 3.40 11.08
N VAL A 29 -0.82 3.07 11.40
CA VAL A 29 -0.47 2.67 12.78
C VAL A 29 -0.74 3.83 13.75
N LEU A 30 -0.35 5.06 13.39
CA LEU A 30 -0.55 6.23 14.22
C LEU A 30 -2.05 6.52 14.45
N ILE A 31 -2.87 6.42 13.42
CA ILE A 31 -4.33 6.56 13.54
C ILE A 31 -4.88 5.50 14.50
N GLY A 32 -4.45 4.24 14.39
CA GLY A 32 -4.85 3.19 15.32
C GLY A 32 -4.50 3.51 16.78
N VAL A 33 -3.29 4.03 17.03
CA VAL A 33 -2.87 4.49 18.36
C VAL A 33 -3.75 5.64 18.85
N ILE A 34 -4.03 6.64 18.00
CA ILE A 34 -4.88 7.78 18.34
C ILE A 34 -6.30 7.31 18.70
N LEU A 35 -6.90 6.42 17.91
CA LEU A 35 -8.24 5.89 18.20
C LEU A 35 -8.28 5.11 19.51
N ALA A 36 -7.22 4.35 19.83
CA ALA A 36 -7.11 3.68 21.12
C ALA A 36 -7.01 4.66 22.29
N LEU A 37 -6.24 5.74 22.14
CA LEU A 37 -6.10 6.79 23.17
C LEU A 37 -7.39 7.59 23.41
N ILE A 38 -8.22 7.76 22.38
CA ILE A 38 -9.51 8.47 22.48
C ILE A 38 -10.61 7.58 23.09
N GLY A 39 -10.28 6.32 23.43
CA GLY A 39 -11.20 5.41 24.11
C GLY A 39 -11.95 4.47 23.16
N GLY A 40 -11.43 4.26 21.94
CA GLY A 40 -11.93 3.21 21.07
C GLY A 40 -11.89 1.86 21.79
N VAL A 41 -12.98 1.08 21.66
CA VAL A 41 -13.13 -0.18 22.39
C VAL A 41 -12.93 -1.35 21.42
N LEU A 42 -12.22 -2.38 21.86
CA LEU A 42 -12.12 -3.68 21.18
C LEU A 42 -13.38 -4.51 21.50
N GLU A 43 -14.54 -3.99 21.11
CA GLU A 43 -15.79 -4.73 21.13
C GLU A 43 -16.02 -5.42 19.79
N THR A 44 -16.94 -6.38 19.76
CA THR A 44 -17.32 -7.03 18.50
C THR A 44 -18.19 -6.06 17.71
N PRO A 45 -17.80 -5.63 16.50
CA PRO A 45 -18.60 -4.70 15.73
C PRO A 45 -19.88 -5.37 15.20
N SER A 46 -20.79 -4.55 14.69
CA SER A 46 -21.98 -5.10 14.03
C SER A 46 -21.59 -5.97 12.83
N THR A 47 -22.38 -7.02 12.59
CA THR A 47 -22.11 -7.99 11.52
C THR A 47 -22.04 -7.34 10.14
N TRP A 48 -22.86 -6.32 9.89
CA TRP A 48 -22.87 -5.62 8.59
C TRP A 48 -21.59 -4.81 8.37
N ALA A 49 -21.08 -4.12 9.41
CA ALA A 49 -19.82 -3.37 9.31
C ALA A 49 -18.63 -4.30 9.05
N LEU A 50 -18.60 -5.45 9.73
CA LEU A 50 -17.61 -6.50 9.48
C LEU A 50 -17.67 -7.03 8.05
N LEU A 51 -18.87 -7.30 7.52
CA LEU A 51 -19.03 -7.78 6.15
C LEU A 51 -18.54 -6.76 5.12
N VAL A 52 -18.86 -5.48 5.32
CA VAL A 52 -18.41 -4.39 4.43
C VAL A 52 -16.88 -4.30 4.43
N VAL A 53 -16.26 -4.31 5.61
CA VAL A 53 -14.80 -4.24 5.74
C VAL A 53 -14.11 -5.48 5.17
N ALA A 54 -14.66 -6.67 5.43
CA ALA A 54 -14.13 -7.91 4.89
C ALA A 54 -14.22 -7.93 3.36
N ALA A 55 -15.36 -7.56 2.80
CA ALA A 55 -15.55 -7.48 1.35
C ALA A 55 -14.61 -6.46 0.71
N ALA A 56 -14.48 -5.26 1.29
CA ALA A 56 -13.56 -4.23 0.81
C ALA A 56 -12.09 -4.69 0.86
N THR A 57 -11.69 -5.36 1.94
CA THR A 57 -10.32 -5.86 2.12
C THR A 57 -10.00 -6.95 1.08
N LEU A 58 -10.91 -7.92 0.91
CA LEU A 58 -10.76 -8.99 -0.08
C LEU A 58 -10.73 -8.42 -1.51
N ALA A 59 -11.63 -7.47 -1.81
CA ALA A 59 -11.67 -6.81 -3.11
C ALA A 59 -10.36 -6.06 -3.39
N ALA A 60 -9.85 -5.28 -2.44
CA ALA A 60 -8.58 -4.55 -2.59
C ALA A 60 -7.41 -5.50 -2.87
N TRP A 61 -7.32 -6.60 -2.13
CA TRP A 61 -6.29 -7.62 -2.35
C TRP A 61 -6.42 -8.29 -3.72
N ALA A 62 -7.63 -8.71 -4.11
CA ALA A 62 -7.87 -9.29 -5.43
C ALA A 62 -7.48 -8.31 -6.55
N LEU A 63 -7.82 -7.03 -6.40
CA LEU A 63 -7.52 -5.99 -7.37
C LEU A 63 -6.02 -5.75 -7.51
N VAL A 64 -5.28 -5.71 -6.39
CA VAL A 64 -3.81 -5.60 -6.41
C VAL A 64 -3.14 -6.84 -7.02
N LEU A 65 -3.69 -8.04 -6.80
CA LEU A 65 -3.18 -9.27 -7.39
C LEU A 65 -3.34 -9.32 -8.91
N VAL A 66 -4.46 -8.80 -9.43
CA VAL A 66 -4.75 -8.79 -10.88
C VAL A 66 -4.17 -7.57 -11.59
N MET A 67 -3.78 -6.52 -10.84
CA MET A 67 -3.23 -5.28 -11.41
C MET A 67 -1.95 -5.55 -12.23
N PRO A 68 -1.96 -5.24 -13.55
CA PRO A 68 -0.82 -5.47 -14.41
C PRO A 68 0.37 -4.61 -13.96
N VAL A 69 1.56 -5.20 -14.03
CA VAL A 69 2.82 -4.46 -13.86
C VAL A 69 3.18 -3.87 -15.23
N PRO A 70 3.29 -2.53 -15.37
CA PRO A 70 3.71 -1.90 -16.60
C PRO A 70 5.05 -2.48 -17.06
N ARG A 71 5.10 -2.89 -18.32
CA ARG A 71 6.37 -3.24 -18.97
C ARG A 71 7.10 -1.93 -19.26
N PRO A 72 8.39 -1.83 -18.93
CA PRO A 72 9.16 -0.67 -19.31
C PRO A 72 9.18 -0.62 -20.84
N SER A 73 8.64 0.44 -21.43
CA SER A 73 8.83 0.69 -22.86
C SER A 73 10.27 1.10 -23.09
N ASP A 74 10.87 0.66 -24.19
CA ASP A 74 12.23 1.04 -24.57
C ASP A 74 12.43 2.55 -24.45
N GLY A 75 13.37 2.96 -23.59
CA GLY A 75 13.73 4.37 -23.36
C GLY A 75 13.13 5.04 -22.12
N ILE A 76 12.20 4.42 -21.37
CA ILE A 76 11.72 5.00 -20.10
C ILE A 76 12.63 4.59 -18.93
N PRO A 77 13.16 5.53 -18.14
CA PRO A 77 13.88 5.20 -16.91
C PRO A 77 12.98 4.37 -15.97
N SER A 78 13.46 3.19 -15.57
CA SER A 78 12.83 2.28 -14.60
C SER A 78 12.09 2.95 -13.42
N PRO A 79 12.62 3.99 -12.72
CA PRO A 79 11.92 4.65 -11.61
C PRO A 79 10.62 5.36 -12.03
N ALA A 80 10.55 5.91 -13.24
CA ALA A 80 9.36 6.59 -13.74
C ALA A 80 8.22 5.60 -14.03
N ALA A 81 8.55 4.35 -14.35
CA ALA A 81 7.58 3.27 -14.51
C ALA A 81 7.16 2.63 -13.18
N VAL A 82 8.08 2.54 -12.19
CA VAL A 82 7.84 1.93 -10.87
C VAL A 82 6.95 2.83 -9.98
N SER A 83 7.18 4.14 -10.03
CA SER A 83 6.52 5.12 -9.14
C SER A 83 4.98 5.05 -9.14
N PRO A 84 4.30 5.23 -10.28
CA PRO A 84 2.83 5.24 -10.30
C PRO A 84 2.21 3.90 -9.88
N VAL A 85 2.88 2.79 -10.17
CA VAL A 85 2.40 1.43 -9.85
C VAL A 85 2.42 1.18 -8.35
N VAL A 86 3.53 1.56 -7.71
CA VAL A 86 3.69 1.44 -6.26
C VAL A 86 2.67 2.33 -5.54
N VAL A 87 2.48 3.57 -5.99
CA VAL A 87 1.51 4.52 -5.42
C VAL A 87 0.09 3.95 -5.54
N VAL A 88 -0.31 3.50 -6.73
CA VAL A 88 -1.67 2.99 -6.97
C VAL A 88 -1.93 1.73 -6.13
N ARG A 89 -0.97 0.80 -6.06
CA ARG A 89 -1.13 -0.41 -5.23
C ARG A 89 -1.22 -0.07 -3.74
N ALA A 90 -0.39 0.85 -3.26
CA ALA A 90 -0.45 1.31 -1.88
C ALA A 90 -1.81 1.94 -1.57
N ALA A 91 -2.31 2.82 -2.44
CA ALA A 91 -3.60 3.48 -2.25
C ALA A 91 -4.79 2.50 -2.26
N VAL A 92 -4.81 1.54 -3.19
CA VAL A 92 -5.86 0.49 -3.23
C VAL A 92 -5.84 -0.34 -1.95
N LEU A 93 -4.65 -0.67 -1.44
CA LEU A 93 -4.51 -1.43 -0.21
C LEU A 93 -4.89 -0.62 1.03
N GLU A 94 -4.75 0.70 1.02
CA GLU A 94 -5.12 1.58 2.13
C GLU A 94 -6.63 1.85 2.20
N ALA A 95 -7.33 1.83 1.06
CA ALA A 95 -8.75 2.18 0.97
C ALA A 95 -9.67 1.42 1.96
N PRO A 96 -9.50 0.10 2.21
CA PRO A 96 -10.28 -0.60 3.23
C PRO A 96 -10.07 -0.06 4.65
N ALA A 97 -8.87 0.41 4.99
CA ALA A 97 -8.58 0.98 6.30
C ALA A 97 -9.23 2.36 6.47
N ILE A 98 -9.26 3.16 5.40
CA ILE A 98 -10.01 4.42 5.36
C ILE A 98 -11.50 4.16 5.51
N LEU A 99 -12.04 3.15 4.81
CA LEU A 99 -13.43 2.72 4.97
C LEU A 99 -13.72 2.28 6.42
N GLY A 100 -12.82 1.50 7.01
CA GLY A 100 -12.90 1.09 8.41
C GLY A 100 -12.87 2.26 9.39
N LEU A 101 -12.09 3.30 9.08
CA LEU A 101 -12.05 4.55 9.87
C LEU A 101 -13.37 5.31 9.78
N VAL A 102 -13.99 5.39 8.60
CA VAL A 102 -15.31 6.00 8.44
C VAL A 102 -16.36 5.21 9.23
N LEU A 103 -16.33 3.88 9.12
CA LEU A 103 -17.27 3.01 9.83
C LEU A 103 -17.10 3.05 11.34
N PHE A 104 -15.88 3.26 11.85
CA PHE A 104 -15.65 3.48 13.28
C PHE A 104 -16.52 4.61 13.84
N PHE A 105 -16.64 5.73 13.13
CA PHE A 105 -17.47 6.85 13.58
C PHE A 105 -18.98 6.63 13.38
N ILE A 106 -19.37 5.69 12.52
CA ILE A 106 -20.79 5.39 12.22
C ILE A 106 -21.32 4.28 13.14
N ASP A 107 -20.53 3.26 13.43
CA ASP A 107 -20.94 2.05 14.14
C ASP A 107 -20.15 1.84 15.44
N ARG A 108 -20.71 2.35 16.54
CA ARG A 108 -20.30 2.09 17.93
C ARG A 108 -18.81 2.33 18.27
N GLN A 109 -18.05 3.06 17.45
CA GLN A 109 -16.65 3.40 17.74
C GLN A 109 -15.79 2.17 18.08
N THR A 110 -16.06 1.08 17.36
CA THR A 110 -15.38 -0.18 17.58
C THR A 110 -14.06 -0.22 16.82
N LEU A 111 -12.94 -0.34 17.55
CA LEU A 111 -11.60 -0.34 16.98
C LEU A 111 -11.35 -1.46 15.96
N LEU A 112 -12.01 -2.62 16.13
CA LEU A 112 -11.82 -3.76 15.23
C LEU A 112 -12.18 -3.46 13.77
N VAL A 113 -13.15 -2.58 13.54
CA VAL A 113 -13.60 -2.19 12.18
C VAL A 113 -12.48 -1.46 11.42
N TYR A 114 -11.60 -0.77 12.14
CA TYR A 114 -10.43 -0.09 11.60
C TYR A 114 -9.17 -0.95 11.63
N ALA A 115 -8.90 -1.61 12.77
CA ALA A 115 -7.66 -2.31 13.00
C ALA A 115 -7.47 -3.50 12.06
N LEU A 116 -8.53 -4.27 11.79
CA LEU A 116 -8.48 -5.39 10.85
C LEU A 116 -8.01 -4.96 9.45
N PRO A 117 -8.71 -4.05 8.75
CA PRO A 117 -8.29 -3.64 7.42
C PRO A 117 -6.93 -2.94 7.45
N ALA A 118 -6.63 -2.14 8.48
CA ALA A 118 -5.32 -1.49 8.60
C ALA A 118 -4.16 -2.50 8.67
N VAL A 119 -4.29 -3.61 9.40
CA VAL A 119 -3.28 -4.67 9.44
C VAL A 119 -3.12 -5.32 8.07
N PHE A 120 -4.22 -5.61 7.38
CA PHE A 120 -4.18 -6.16 6.03
C PHE A 120 -3.62 -5.18 4.99
N SER A 121 -3.86 -3.87 5.14
CA SER A 121 -3.28 -2.81 4.32
C SER A 121 -1.76 -2.77 4.49
N VAL A 122 -1.26 -2.77 5.74
CA VAL A 122 0.18 -2.76 6.03
C VAL A 122 0.86 -4.03 5.50
N ALA A 123 0.25 -5.20 5.73
CA ALA A 123 0.75 -6.46 5.20
C ALA A 123 0.78 -6.46 3.66
N GLY A 124 -0.30 -5.97 3.04
CA GLY A 124 -0.38 -5.82 1.58
C GLY A 124 0.68 -4.87 1.04
N MET A 125 0.90 -3.72 1.69
CA MET A 125 1.92 -2.75 1.27
C MET A 125 3.32 -3.37 1.32
N TRP A 126 3.58 -4.17 2.37
CA TRP A 126 4.85 -4.89 2.51
C TRP A 126 5.05 -5.93 1.41
N LEU A 127 4.00 -6.64 1.00
CA LEU A 127 4.09 -7.70 -0.01
C LEU A 127 4.06 -7.19 -1.46
N PHE A 128 3.28 -6.15 -1.75
CA PHE A 128 2.93 -5.76 -3.12
C PHE A 128 3.36 -4.34 -3.50
N ALA A 129 3.57 -3.45 -2.52
CA ALA A 129 3.97 -2.05 -2.74
C ALA A 129 5.42 -1.77 -2.34
N ARG A 130 6.20 -2.78 -1.93
CA ARG A 130 7.64 -2.62 -1.71
C ARG A 130 8.34 -2.23 -3.03
N PRO A 131 9.01 -1.07 -3.11
CA PRO A 131 9.65 -0.62 -4.34
C PRO A 131 10.68 -1.62 -4.90
N SER A 132 11.42 -2.30 -4.00
CA SER A 132 12.37 -3.36 -4.36
C SER A 132 11.70 -4.58 -5.02
N VAL A 133 10.54 -4.99 -4.51
CA VAL A 133 9.76 -6.12 -5.05
C VAL A 133 9.17 -5.77 -6.40
N VAL A 134 8.67 -4.54 -6.57
CA VAL A 134 8.12 -4.07 -7.85
C VAL A 134 9.22 -3.94 -8.90
N ALA A 135 10.38 -3.36 -8.54
CA ALA A 135 11.53 -3.26 -9.44
C ALA A 135 12.04 -4.63 -9.90
N GLN A 136 12.10 -5.62 -9.01
CA GLN A 136 12.50 -7.00 -9.35
C GLN A 136 11.51 -7.71 -10.25
N ARG A 137 10.20 -7.42 -10.14
CA ARG A 137 9.18 -8.00 -11.03
C ARG A 137 9.22 -7.37 -12.42
N ILE A 138 9.49 -6.06 -12.49
CA ILE A 138 9.69 -5.34 -13.74
C ILE A 138 10.92 -5.88 -14.48
N SER A 139 12.04 -6.10 -13.79
CA SER A 139 13.28 -6.59 -14.43
C SER A 139 13.23 -8.06 -14.89
N ARG A 140 12.30 -8.87 -14.37
CA ARG A 140 12.07 -10.26 -14.83
C ARG A 140 11.05 -10.36 -15.97
N GLY A 141 10.25 -9.34 -16.18
CA GLY A 141 9.22 -9.28 -17.23
C GLY A 141 9.61 -8.46 -18.47
N ALA A 142 10.79 -7.82 -18.42
CA ALA A 142 11.51 -7.25 -19.56
C ALA A 142 12.46 -8.31 -20.13
#